data_AF-A0A2V1HUI9-F1
#
_entry.id   AF-A0A2V1HUI9-F1
#
_cell.length_a   1.000
_cell.length_b   1.000
_cell.length_c   1.000
_cell.angle_alpha   90.00
_cell.angle_beta   90.00
_cell.angle_gamma   90.00
#
_symmetry.space_group_name_H-M   'P 1'
#
loop_
_entity.id
_entity.type
_entity.pdbx_description
1 polymer ?
#
loop_
_entity_poly.entity_id
_entity_poly.type
_entity_poly.pdbx_seq_one_letter_code
_entity_poly.pdbx_strand_id
1 'polypeptide(L)'
;MDWFYSSAGERITLGVILPFVAIVVAGIVAALIARGGIKRLLRSRDRELKAAAVAGLVDAARQASNWNSLTPHEQALADRAASAADVQLRLLPVPGAPVAANWAGHEIRQFKRASATYSVQFDGPLAEFRDRLIDWQMHPRKSRRIFESDLDRWRTETSREERELQEQQDAWVAQQHAQKFSTGTEAVSTVSTQASSAPVAAPVAAPATPAPAPAAAQAAPPAPVTTPSPAAAPATPLARPSVPLTADSRADLDEPGSVEAPTDENYAPPVSATTVRQRTEAPVE
;
A
#
# COMPACT_ATOMS: atom_id res chain seq x y z
N MET A 1 -65.43 13.88 -29.79
CA MET A 1 -64.40 13.08 -29.07
C MET A 1 -65.01 11.78 -28.52
N ASP A 2 -66.14 11.34 -29.06
CA ASP A 2 -67.05 10.39 -28.39
C ASP A 2 -66.83 8.92 -28.78
N TRP A 3 -65.86 8.67 -29.67
CA TRP A 3 -65.54 7.32 -30.12
C TRP A 3 -64.87 6.45 -29.03
N PHE A 4 -64.09 7.05 -28.12
CA PHE A 4 -63.48 6.32 -27.00
C PHE A 4 -64.53 5.79 -26.00
N TYR A 5 -65.71 6.42 -25.93
CA TYR A 5 -66.82 6.03 -25.06
C TYR A 5 -67.90 5.23 -25.80
N SER A 6 -67.70 4.94 -27.10
CA SER A 6 -68.54 4.01 -27.85
C SER A 6 -68.21 2.57 -27.47
N SER A 7 -69.21 1.68 -27.45
CA SER A 7 -69.06 0.26 -27.11
C SER A 7 -68.03 -0.50 -27.96
N ALA A 8 -67.75 -0.02 -29.18
CA ALA A 8 -66.69 -0.55 -30.04
C ALA A 8 -65.30 -0.01 -29.65
N GLY A 9 -65.20 1.27 -29.29
CA GLY A 9 -63.96 1.90 -28.81
C GLY A 9 -63.55 1.37 -27.44
N GLU A 10 -64.50 1.16 -26.54
CA GLU A 10 -64.27 0.61 -25.20
C GLU A 10 -63.65 -0.79 -25.25
N ARG A 11 -64.15 -1.67 -26.13
CA ARG A 11 -63.60 -3.03 -26.31
C ARG A 11 -62.16 -3.03 -26.81
N ILE A 12 -61.81 -2.17 -27.76
CA ILE A 12 -60.44 -2.07 -28.29
C ILE A 12 -59.50 -1.47 -27.24
N THR A 13 -59.97 -0.46 -26.51
CA THR A 13 -59.16 0.25 -25.51
C THR A 13 -58.83 -0.67 -24.34
N LEU A 14 -59.83 -1.37 -23.79
CA LEU A 14 -59.64 -2.29 -22.67
C LEU A 14 -58.99 -3.62 -23.11
N GLY A 15 -59.33 -4.14 -24.29
CA GLY A 15 -58.86 -5.44 -24.75
C GLY A 15 -57.45 -5.46 -25.33
N VAL A 16 -57.00 -4.34 -25.93
CA VAL A 16 -55.72 -4.30 -26.66
C VAL A 16 -54.81 -3.18 -26.18
N ILE A 17 -55.32 -1.95 -26.09
CA ILE A 17 -54.48 -0.79 -25.77
C ILE A 17 -53.97 -0.87 -24.32
N LEU A 18 -54.87 -1.14 -23.37
CA LEU A 18 -54.53 -1.23 -21.95
C LEU A 18 -53.47 -2.31 -21.66
N PRO A 19 -53.60 -3.58 -22.11
CA PRO A 19 -52.56 -4.57 -21.87
C PRO A 19 -51.26 -4.24 -22.60
N PHE A 20 -51.32 -3.68 -23.81
CA PHE A 20 -50.12 -3.23 -24.52
C PHE A 20 -49.35 -2.17 -23.73
N VAL A 21 -50.04 -1.12 -23.26
CA VAL A 21 -49.43 -0.09 -22.42
C VAL A 21 -48.91 -0.66 -21.10
N ALA A 22 -49.65 -1.57 -20.46
CA ALA A 22 -49.21 -2.24 -19.24
C ALA A 22 -47.90 -3.01 -19.45
N ILE A 23 -47.76 -3.74 -20.56
CA ILE A 23 -46.53 -4.46 -20.91
C ILE A 23 -45.38 -3.48 -21.15
N VAL A 24 -45.61 -2.39 -21.88
CA VAL A 24 -44.59 -1.36 -22.14
C VAL A 24 -44.12 -0.72 -20.84
N VAL A 25 -45.04 -0.29 -19.97
CA VAL A 25 -44.73 0.30 -18.68
C VAL A 25 -43.99 -0.69 -17.78
N ALA A 26 -44.44 -1.94 -17.71
CA ALA A 26 -43.77 -3.00 -16.95
C ALA A 26 -42.34 -3.22 -17.46
N GLY A 27 -42.13 -3.24 -18.78
CA GLY A 27 -40.81 -3.34 -19.39
C GLY A 27 -39.89 -2.17 -19.05
N ILE A 28 -40.41 -0.94 -19.09
CA ILE A 28 -39.66 0.27 -18.72
C ILE A 28 -39.26 0.22 -17.24
N VAL A 29 -40.19 -0.10 -16.34
CA VAL A 29 -39.93 -0.19 -14.90
C VAL A 29 -38.90 -1.28 -14.60
N ALA A 30 -39.06 -2.47 -15.19
CA ALA A 30 -38.09 -3.56 -15.05
C ALA A 30 -36.68 -3.15 -15.53
N ALA A 31 -36.59 -2.47 -16.68
CA ALA A 31 -35.32 -1.99 -17.22
C ALA A 31 -34.63 -0.96 -16.31
N LEU A 32 -35.40 -0.05 -15.70
CA LEU A 32 -34.87 0.96 -14.77
C LEU A 32 -34.34 0.32 -13.48
N ILE A 33 -35.06 -0.67 -12.92
CA ILE A 33 -34.62 -1.42 -11.75
C ILE A 33 -33.33 -2.20 -12.06
N ALA A 34 -33.31 -2.93 -13.18
CA ALA A 34 -32.13 -3.69 -13.60
C ALA A 34 -30.91 -2.77 -13.77
N ARG A 35 -31.07 -1.63 -14.45
CA ARG A 35 -30.00 -0.65 -14.64
C ARG A 35 -29.50 -0.06 -13.32
N GLY A 36 -30.42 0.22 -12.38
CA GLY A 36 -30.08 0.68 -11.04
C GLY A 36 -29.29 -0.34 -10.24
N GLY A 37 -29.75 -1.60 -10.26
CA GLY A 37 -29.09 -2.73 -9.60
C GLY A 37 -27.67 -2.97 -10.10
N ILE A 38 -27.48 -3.00 -11.42
CA ILE A 38 -26.16 -3.17 -12.05
C ILE A 38 -25.21 -2.04 -11.62
N LYS A 39 -25.63 -0.77 -11.75
CA LYS A 39 -24.80 0.37 -11.34
C LYS A 39 -24.42 0.33 -9.86
N ARG A 40 -25.35 -0.07 -8.99
CA ARG A 40 -25.09 -0.21 -7.55
C ARG A 40 -24.09 -1.33 -7.27
N LEU A 41 -24.24 -2.46 -7.94
CA LEU A 41 -23.34 -3.61 -7.80
C LEU A 41 -21.92 -3.27 -8.24
N LEU A 42 -21.75 -2.61 -9.40
CA LEU A 42 -20.42 -2.15 -9.85
C LEU A 42 -19.79 -1.21 -8.82
N ARG A 43 -20.53 -0.21 -8.31
CA ARG A 43 -20.00 0.70 -7.28
C ARG A 43 -19.62 -0.02 -5.98
N SER A 44 -20.37 -1.05 -5.58
CA SER A 44 -20.02 -1.87 -4.41
C SER A 44 -18.71 -2.62 -4.67
N ARG A 45 -18.59 -3.28 -5.82
CA ARG A 45 -17.40 -4.02 -6.21
C ARG A 45 -16.17 -3.12 -6.33
N ASP A 46 -16.31 -1.93 -6.89
CA ASP A 46 -15.22 -0.95 -6.97
C ASP A 46 -14.76 -0.52 -5.57
N ARG A 47 -15.68 -0.36 -4.61
CA ARG A 47 -15.33 -0.04 -3.22
C ARG A 47 -14.66 -1.21 -2.51
N GLU A 48 -15.17 -2.41 -2.69
CA GLU A 48 -14.61 -3.66 -2.15
C GLU A 48 -13.19 -3.90 -2.67
N LEU A 49 -12.94 -3.76 -3.97
CA LEU A 49 -11.62 -3.95 -4.56
C LEU A 49 -10.59 -2.95 -4.03
N LYS A 50 -11.00 -1.67 -3.87
CA LYS A 50 -10.14 -0.64 -3.26
C LYS A 50 -9.84 -0.95 -1.79
N ALA A 51 -10.88 -1.32 -1.02
CA ALA A 51 -10.72 -1.64 0.39
C ALA A 51 -9.80 -2.86 0.58
N ALA A 52 -9.95 -3.89 -0.26
CA ALA A 52 -9.10 -5.07 -0.24
C ALA A 52 -7.63 -4.72 -0.60
N ALA A 53 -7.40 -3.87 -1.59
CA ALA A 53 -6.05 -3.44 -1.96
C ALA A 53 -5.38 -2.63 -0.83
N VAL A 54 -6.11 -1.70 -0.22
CA VAL A 54 -5.62 -0.91 0.93
C VAL A 54 -5.34 -1.81 2.13
N ALA A 55 -6.25 -2.74 2.45
CA ALA A 55 -6.05 -3.69 3.54
C ALA A 55 -4.80 -4.56 3.32
N GLY A 56 -4.58 -5.05 2.10
CA GLY A 56 -3.39 -5.83 1.74
C GLY A 56 -2.09 -5.02 1.89
N LEU A 57 -2.09 -3.74 1.52
CA LEU A 57 -0.94 -2.86 1.70
C LEU A 57 -0.66 -2.53 3.17
N VAL A 58 -1.71 -2.32 3.97
CA VAL A 58 -1.57 -2.06 5.42
C VAL A 58 -1.06 -3.31 6.13
N ASP A 59 -1.52 -4.50 5.75
CA ASP A 59 -1.00 -5.75 6.27
C ASP A 59 0.48 -5.96 5.88
N ALA A 60 0.83 -5.69 4.63
CA ALA A 60 2.21 -5.71 4.17
C ALA A 60 3.10 -4.71 4.94
N ALA A 61 2.61 -3.50 5.23
CA ALA A 61 3.32 -2.50 6.02
C ALA A 61 3.55 -2.97 7.47
N ARG A 62 2.57 -3.65 8.06
CA ARG A 62 2.70 -4.25 9.41
C ARG A 62 3.71 -5.40 9.45
N GLN A 63 3.76 -6.23 8.41
CA GLN A 63 4.78 -7.27 8.31
C GLN A 63 6.18 -6.65 8.09
N ALA A 64 6.25 -5.56 7.31
CA ALA A 64 7.48 -4.80 7.09
C ALA A 64 8.02 -4.13 8.36
N SER A 65 7.16 -3.61 9.25
CA SER A 65 7.60 -3.02 10.51
C SER A 65 8.23 -4.05 11.46
N ASN A 66 7.82 -5.31 11.35
CA ASN A 66 8.32 -6.43 12.16
C ASN A 66 9.33 -7.29 11.39
N TRP A 67 9.87 -6.82 10.26
CA TRP A 67 10.65 -7.60 9.31
C TRP A 67 11.80 -8.38 9.95
N ASN A 68 12.58 -7.74 10.83
CA ASN A 68 13.73 -8.37 11.49
C ASN A 68 13.35 -9.47 12.50
N SER A 69 12.08 -9.53 12.94
CA SER A 69 11.58 -10.59 13.82
C SER A 69 11.04 -11.81 13.07
N LEU A 70 10.79 -11.67 11.76
CA LEU A 70 10.29 -12.75 10.90
C LEU A 70 11.43 -13.69 10.50
N THR A 71 11.13 -14.98 10.41
CA THR A 71 12.05 -15.97 9.84
C THR A 71 12.24 -15.75 8.34
N PRO A 72 13.34 -16.23 7.72
CA PRO A 72 13.56 -16.06 6.28
C PRO A 72 12.43 -16.60 5.39
N HIS A 73 11.75 -17.66 5.83
CA HIS A 73 10.61 -18.22 5.10
C HIS A 73 9.39 -17.28 5.17
N GLU A 74 9.08 -16.75 6.35
CA GLU A 74 7.99 -15.78 6.53
C GLU A 74 8.27 -14.47 5.79
N GLN A 75 9.52 -14.02 5.75
CA GLN A 75 9.95 -12.89 4.95
C GLN A 75 9.62 -13.06 3.46
N ALA A 76 9.89 -14.26 2.89
CA ALA A 76 9.55 -14.53 1.49
C ALA A 76 8.03 -14.54 1.24
N LEU A 77 7.23 -15.03 2.19
CA LEU A 77 5.76 -14.96 2.11
C LEU A 77 5.26 -13.52 2.22
N ALA A 78 5.82 -12.73 3.12
CA ALA A 78 5.51 -11.32 3.31
C ALA A 78 5.83 -10.51 2.05
N ASP A 79 6.99 -10.72 1.43
CA ASP A 79 7.35 -10.06 0.17
C ASP A 79 6.40 -10.45 -0.97
N ARG A 80 5.98 -11.71 -1.05
CA ARG A 80 4.98 -12.14 -2.03
C ARG A 80 3.63 -11.44 -1.79
N ALA A 81 3.17 -11.39 -0.54
CA ALA A 81 1.93 -10.71 -0.17
C ALA A 81 1.99 -9.21 -0.50
N ALA A 82 3.10 -8.55 -0.19
CA ALA A 82 3.34 -7.15 -0.53
C ALA A 82 3.31 -6.92 -2.04
N SER A 83 3.97 -7.79 -2.82
CA SER A 83 3.97 -7.70 -4.29
C SER A 83 2.58 -7.92 -4.89
N ALA A 84 1.78 -8.84 -4.34
CA ALA A 84 0.41 -9.08 -4.78
C ALA A 84 -0.50 -7.88 -4.49
N ALA A 85 -0.36 -7.28 -3.30
CA ALA A 85 -1.10 -6.09 -2.92
C ALA A 85 -0.73 -4.87 -3.78
N ASP A 86 0.56 -4.67 -4.09
CA ASP A 86 1.02 -3.60 -4.99
C ASP A 86 0.44 -3.77 -6.41
N VAL A 87 0.49 -4.98 -6.97
CA VAL A 87 -0.10 -5.29 -8.28
C VAL A 87 -1.60 -5.03 -8.26
N GLN A 88 -2.31 -5.50 -7.24
CA GLN A 88 -3.75 -5.27 -7.10
C GLN A 88 -4.07 -3.77 -7.06
N LEU A 89 -3.29 -2.98 -6.32
CA LEU A 89 -3.46 -1.53 -6.26
C LEU A 89 -3.27 -0.88 -7.63
N ARG A 90 -2.22 -1.24 -8.37
CA ARG A 90 -1.93 -0.70 -9.71
C ARG A 90 -3.00 -1.03 -10.75
N LEU A 91 -3.66 -2.17 -10.61
CA LEU A 91 -4.71 -2.62 -11.52
C LEU A 91 -6.07 -1.96 -11.25
N LEU A 92 -6.21 -1.19 -10.17
CA LEU A 92 -7.47 -0.51 -9.87
C LEU A 92 -7.80 0.57 -10.92
N PRO A 93 -9.07 0.67 -11.37
CA PRO A 93 -9.52 1.70 -12.30
C PRO A 93 -9.74 3.05 -11.58
N VAL A 94 -8.69 3.58 -10.95
CA VAL A 94 -8.73 4.81 -10.14
C VAL A 94 -7.59 5.73 -10.53
N PRO A 95 -7.83 7.05 -10.69
CA PRO A 95 -6.77 8.00 -11.01
C PRO A 95 -5.70 8.01 -9.91
N GLY A 96 -4.43 7.92 -10.32
CA GLY A 96 -3.31 7.96 -9.38
C GLY A 96 -3.03 6.66 -8.64
N ALA A 97 -3.70 5.55 -8.98
CA ALA A 97 -3.35 4.21 -8.49
C ALA A 97 -1.84 3.86 -8.60
N PRO A 98 -1.16 4.06 -9.76
CA PRO A 98 0.28 3.78 -9.85
C PRO A 98 1.14 4.72 -8.99
N VAL A 99 0.70 5.95 -8.77
CA VAL A 99 1.39 6.90 -7.89
C VAL A 99 1.27 6.46 -6.43
N ALA A 100 0.06 6.11 -5.99
CA ALA A 100 -0.17 5.58 -4.65
C ALA A 100 0.62 4.29 -4.41
N ALA A 101 0.77 3.43 -5.42
CA ALA A 101 1.57 2.22 -5.35
C ALA A 101 3.06 2.52 -5.18
N ASN A 102 3.61 3.46 -5.96
CA ASN A 102 5.01 3.89 -5.81
C ASN A 102 5.26 4.52 -4.42
N TRP A 103 4.34 5.36 -3.95
CA TRP A 103 4.40 5.98 -2.64
C TRP A 103 4.36 4.92 -1.53
N ALA A 104 3.40 3.98 -1.59
CA ALA A 104 3.28 2.92 -0.60
C ALA A 104 4.48 1.97 -0.61
N GLY A 105 5.01 1.64 -1.79
CA GLY A 105 6.22 0.83 -1.92
C GLY A 105 7.48 1.54 -1.40
N HIS A 106 7.51 2.87 -1.38
CA HIS A 106 8.57 3.61 -0.69
C HIS A 106 8.42 3.51 0.83
N GLU A 107 7.25 3.80 1.37
CA GLU A 107 6.94 3.69 2.81
C GLU A 107 7.19 2.29 3.37
N ILE A 108 6.74 1.24 2.69
CA ILE A 108 6.96 -0.14 3.11
C ILE A 108 8.47 -0.45 3.16
N ARG A 109 9.27 0.06 2.22
CA ARG A 109 10.74 -0.10 2.28
C ARG A 109 11.35 0.68 3.44
N GLN A 110 10.81 1.85 3.78
CA GLN A 110 11.21 2.59 4.98
C GLN A 110 10.90 1.80 6.26
N PHE A 111 9.70 1.23 6.38
CA PHE A 111 9.36 0.34 7.51
C PHE A 111 10.31 -0.86 7.61
N LYS A 112 10.62 -1.52 6.49
CA LYS A 112 11.60 -2.63 6.48
C LYS A 112 12.96 -2.17 7.00
N ARG A 113 13.47 -1.02 6.54
CA ARG A 113 14.77 -0.48 6.99
C ARG A 113 14.76 -0.09 8.47
N ALA A 114 13.71 0.57 8.92
CA ALA A 114 13.57 1.03 10.31
C ALA A 114 13.30 -0.12 11.29
N SER A 115 12.78 -1.26 10.82
CA SER A 115 12.43 -2.41 11.67
C SER A 115 13.60 -2.96 12.50
N ALA A 116 14.83 -2.83 12.00
CA ALA A 116 16.03 -3.26 12.70
C ALA A 116 16.35 -2.37 13.92
N THR A 117 15.87 -1.13 13.94
CA THR A 117 16.23 -0.12 14.94
C THR A 117 15.08 0.21 15.89
N TYR A 118 13.81 0.11 15.45
CA TYR A 118 12.67 0.70 16.18
C TYR A 118 11.42 -0.19 16.33
N SER A 119 11.54 -1.42 16.82
CA SER A 119 10.39 -2.36 16.88
C SER A 119 9.14 -1.89 17.66
N VAL A 120 9.24 -0.94 18.60
CA VAL A 120 8.12 -0.57 19.50
C VAL A 120 7.37 0.70 19.03
N GLN A 121 7.90 1.47 18.08
CA GLN A 121 7.37 2.81 17.76
C GLN A 121 6.61 2.91 16.43
N PHE A 122 6.14 1.78 15.87
CA PHE A 122 5.52 1.78 14.54
C PHE A 122 4.02 2.09 14.52
N ASP A 123 3.33 2.09 15.66
CA ASP A 123 1.87 2.30 15.68
C ASP A 123 1.46 3.66 15.09
N GLY A 124 2.22 4.72 15.39
CA GLY A 124 1.97 6.07 14.85
C GLY A 124 2.17 6.15 13.33
N PRO A 125 3.38 5.85 12.83
CA PRO A 125 3.65 5.84 11.39
C PRO A 125 2.75 4.88 10.60
N LEU A 126 2.40 3.72 11.16
CA LEU A 126 1.48 2.77 10.52
C LEU A 126 0.04 3.33 10.45
N ALA A 127 -0.41 4.02 11.49
CA ALA A 127 -1.70 4.70 11.47
C ALA A 127 -1.74 5.82 10.42
N GLU A 128 -0.69 6.65 10.32
CA GLU A 128 -0.61 7.68 9.29
C GLU A 128 -0.60 7.08 7.88
N PHE A 129 0.18 6.00 7.67
CA PHE A 129 0.21 5.28 6.40
C PHE A 129 -1.18 4.78 5.99
N ARG A 130 -1.89 4.13 6.92
CA ARG A 130 -3.27 3.67 6.72
C ARG A 130 -4.19 4.84 6.40
N ASP A 131 -4.14 5.92 7.18
CA ASP A 131 -5.06 7.04 7.06
C ASP A 131 -4.85 7.79 5.74
N ARG A 132 -3.61 7.90 5.25
CA ARG A 132 -3.31 8.43 3.92
C ARG A 132 -3.86 7.56 2.79
N LEU A 133 -3.80 6.23 2.92
CA LEU A 133 -4.42 5.32 1.95
C LEU A 133 -5.95 5.38 1.99
N ILE A 134 -6.56 5.56 3.16
CA ILE A 134 -8.01 5.78 3.31
C ILE A 134 -8.41 7.13 2.70
N ASP A 135 -7.66 8.21 2.93
CA ASP A 135 -7.91 9.49 2.29
C ASP A 135 -7.80 9.38 0.77
N TRP A 136 -6.81 8.65 0.26
CA TRP A 136 -6.71 8.35 -1.17
C TRP A 136 -7.91 7.55 -1.71
N GLN A 137 -8.41 6.58 -0.94
CA GLN A 137 -9.60 5.83 -1.33
C GLN A 137 -10.83 6.74 -1.49
N MET A 138 -10.96 7.74 -0.61
CA MET A 138 -12.05 8.72 -0.61
C MET A 138 -11.86 9.83 -1.65
N HIS A 139 -10.63 10.34 -1.80
CA HIS A 139 -10.29 11.52 -2.61
C HIS A 139 -9.07 11.28 -3.53
N PRO A 140 -9.11 10.32 -4.47
CA PRO A 140 -7.93 9.85 -5.18
C PRO A 140 -7.21 10.95 -5.99
N ARG A 141 -7.95 11.93 -6.52
CA ARG A 141 -7.36 13.04 -7.29
C ARG A 141 -6.58 14.02 -6.42
N LYS A 142 -7.01 14.23 -5.17
CA LYS A 142 -6.34 15.12 -4.21
C LYS A 142 -5.11 14.43 -3.66
N SER A 143 -5.27 13.22 -3.15
CA SER A 143 -4.19 12.46 -2.52
C SER A 143 -3.10 12.07 -3.53
N ARG A 144 -3.45 11.88 -4.81
CA ARG A 144 -2.44 11.75 -5.89
C ARG A 144 -1.42 12.90 -5.87
N ARG A 145 -1.85 14.16 -5.72
CA ARG A 145 -0.93 15.31 -5.71
C ARG A 145 -0.03 15.30 -4.49
N ILE A 146 -0.57 14.89 -3.34
CA ILE A 146 0.18 14.76 -2.08
C ILE A 146 1.25 13.66 -2.23
N PHE A 147 0.88 12.51 -2.79
CA PHE A 147 1.82 11.43 -3.06
C PHE A 147 2.88 11.81 -4.10
N GLU A 148 2.50 12.54 -5.15
CA GLU A 148 3.47 13.08 -6.13
C GLU A 148 4.45 14.05 -5.45
N SER A 149 3.99 14.94 -4.56
CA SER A 149 4.89 15.84 -3.84
C SER A 149 5.80 15.11 -2.87
N ASP A 150 5.32 14.08 -2.18
CA ASP A 150 6.14 13.25 -1.29
C ASP A 150 7.21 12.49 -2.07
N LEU A 151 6.84 11.88 -3.19
CA LEU A 151 7.78 11.18 -4.07
C LEU A 151 8.85 12.11 -4.64
N ASP A 152 8.48 13.33 -5.04
CA ASP A 152 9.43 14.33 -5.51
C ASP A 152 10.38 14.77 -4.40
N ARG A 153 9.83 15.04 -3.21
CA ARG A 153 10.62 15.35 -2.01
C ARG A 153 11.64 14.26 -1.71
N TRP A 154 11.23 12.99 -1.63
CA TRP A 154 12.15 11.88 -1.36
C TRP A 154 13.21 11.73 -2.45
N ARG A 155 12.85 11.93 -3.72
CA ARG A 155 13.81 11.91 -4.83
C ARG A 155 14.88 12.98 -4.66
N THR A 156 14.50 14.18 -4.24
CA THR A 156 15.45 15.26 -3.97
C THR A 156 16.32 15.00 -2.73
N GLU A 157 15.75 14.44 -1.66
CA GLU A 157 16.47 14.04 -0.43
C GLU A 157 17.51 12.96 -0.76
N THR A 158 17.14 11.88 -1.44
CA THR A 158 18.09 10.83 -1.86
C THR A 158 19.20 11.38 -2.77
N SER A 159 18.85 12.24 -3.74
CA SER A 159 19.86 12.84 -4.63
C SER A 159 20.84 13.76 -3.89
N ARG A 160 20.39 14.37 -2.79
CA ARG A 160 21.24 15.19 -1.93
C ARG A 160 22.17 14.33 -1.08
N GLU A 161 21.66 13.28 -0.45
CA GLU A 161 22.46 12.32 0.34
C GLU A 161 23.57 11.68 -0.52
N GLU A 162 23.26 11.30 -1.76
CA GLU A 162 24.24 10.75 -2.71
C GLU A 162 25.38 11.73 -3.01
N ARG A 163 25.07 13.02 -3.18
CA ARG A 163 26.10 14.06 -3.40
C ARG A 163 26.97 14.27 -2.17
N GLU A 164 26.35 14.35 -1.00
CA GLU A 164 27.08 14.50 0.27
C GLU A 164 27.99 13.28 0.53
N LEU A 165 27.56 12.06 0.18
CA LEU A 165 28.41 10.85 0.25
C LEU A 165 29.58 10.89 -0.74
N GLN A 166 29.35 11.38 -1.97
CA GLN A 166 30.42 11.54 -2.96
C GLN A 166 31.46 12.56 -2.50
N GLU A 167 31.03 13.71 -1.99
CA GLU A 167 31.93 14.74 -1.46
C GLU A 167 32.75 14.24 -0.27
N GLN A 168 32.14 13.46 0.62
CA GLN A 168 32.85 12.80 1.73
C GLN A 168 33.88 11.79 1.22
N GLN A 169 33.54 11.01 0.19
CA GLN A 169 34.47 10.07 -0.42
C GLN A 169 35.65 10.80 -1.08
N ASP A 170 35.39 11.88 -1.81
CA ASP A 170 36.43 12.70 -2.45
C ASP A 170 37.33 13.37 -1.41
N ALA A 171 36.76 13.90 -0.32
CA ALA A 171 37.51 14.48 0.79
C ALA A 171 38.38 13.44 1.51
N TRP A 172 37.85 12.24 1.73
CA TRP A 172 38.60 11.14 2.34
C TRP A 172 39.77 10.70 1.44
N VAL A 173 39.54 10.60 0.12
CA VAL A 173 40.60 10.32 -0.86
C VAL A 173 41.65 11.43 -0.85
N ALA A 174 41.24 12.71 -0.85
CA ALA A 174 42.15 13.84 -0.78
C ALA A 174 43.01 13.82 0.49
N GLN A 175 42.43 13.49 1.65
CA GLN A 175 43.16 13.32 2.91
C GLN A 175 44.18 12.18 2.83
N GLN A 176 43.82 11.04 2.25
CA GLN A 176 44.77 9.94 2.06
C GLN A 176 45.92 10.32 1.13
N HIS A 177 45.65 11.04 0.03
CA HIS A 177 46.69 11.55 -0.85
C HIS A 177 47.60 12.53 -0.12
N ALA A 178 47.03 13.49 0.64
CA ALA A 178 47.80 14.43 1.43
C ALA A 178 48.72 13.72 2.45
N GLN A 179 48.23 12.70 3.16
CA GLN A 179 49.03 11.93 4.11
C GLN A 179 50.18 11.16 3.44
N LYS A 180 49.92 10.50 2.30
CA LYS A 180 50.95 9.76 1.54
C LYS A 180 52.07 10.67 1.03
N PHE A 181 51.76 11.91 0.65
CA PHE A 181 52.77 12.87 0.17
C PHE A 181 53.39 13.73 1.28
N SER A 182 52.72 13.92 2.42
CA SER A 182 53.30 14.62 3.58
C SER A 182 54.39 13.80 4.28
N THR A 183 54.27 12.46 4.32
CA THR A 183 55.31 11.58 4.90
C THR A 183 56.58 11.50 4.02
N GLY A 184 56.54 12.00 2.79
CA GLY A 184 57.70 12.11 1.90
C GLY A 184 58.41 13.48 1.92
N THR A 185 57.90 14.47 2.66
CA THR A 185 58.39 15.87 2.61
C THR A 185 59.19 16.26 3.86
N GLU A 186 59.88 15.31 4.48
CA GLU A 186 60.93 15.59 5.49
C GLU A 186 62.32 15.07 5.10
N ALA A 187 62.51 14.60 3.86
CA ALA A 187 63.81 14.16 3.36
C ALA A 187 64.12 14.63 1.93
N VAL A 188 63.96 15.93 1.64
CA VAL A 188 64.69 16.56 0.52
C VAL A 188 65.16 17.95 0.95
N SER A 189 66.25 17.95 1.72
CA SER A 189 67.29 18.96 1.55
C SER A 189 68.56 18.23 1.12
N THR A 190 69.13 18.72 0.02
CA THR A 190 70.46 18.42 -0.54
C THR A 190 70.74 17.00 -1.04
N VAL A 191 70.56 16.75 -2.35
CA VAL A 191 71.57 16.07 -3.17
C VAL A 191 71.60 16.70 -4.56
N SER A 192 72.71 17.38 -4.86
CA SER A 192 73.18 17.71 -6.20
C SER A 192 73.24 16.44 -7.05
N THR A 193 72.46 16.38 -8.13
CA THR A 193 72.63 15.34 -9.16
C THR A 193 73.44 15.93 -10.30
N GLN A 194 74.72 15.57 -10.29
CA GLN A 194 75.70 15.82 -11.33
C GLN A 194 75.29 15.04 -12.59
N ALA A 195 75.25 15.75 -13.72
CA ALA A 195 75.08 15.16 -15.04
C ALA A 195 76.26 14.24 -15.37
N SER A 196 75.98 13.01 -15.79
CA SER A 196 76.91 12.21 -16.58
C SER A 196 76.16 11.61 -17.77
N SER A 197 76.74 11.84 -18.94
CA SER A 197 76.19 11.66 -20.26
C SER A 197 76.47 10.27 -20.85
N ALA A 198 75.39 9.69 -21.40
CA ALA A 198 75.33 8.97 -22.69
C ALA A 198 75.72 7.46 -22.71
N PRO A 199 75.47 6.75 -23.84
CA PRO A 199 74.21 6.04 -24.14
C PRO A 199 74.43 4.54 -24.43
N VAL A 200 73.36 3.75 -24.69
CA VAL A 200 73.27 2.71 -25.74
C VAL A 200 72.07 1.74 -25.51
N ALA A 201 71.23 1.67 -26.55
CA ALA A 201 70.43 0.55 -27.08
C ALA A 201 69.50 -0.30 -26.16
N ALA A 202 68.21 -0.24 -26.52
CA ALA A 202 67.23 -1.35 -26.44
C ALA A 202 67.68 -2.54 -27.34
N PRO A 203 67.03 -3.73 -27.37
CA PRO A 203 65.71 -4.12 -26.82
C PRO A 203 65.68 -5.52 -26.16
N VAL A 204 64.47 -5.97 -25.77
CA VAL A 204 63.92 -7.34 -25.93
C VAL A 204 63.28 -7.94 -24.66
N ALA A 205 62.02 -8.35 -24.88
CA ALA A 205 61.23 -9.40 -24.25
C ALA A 205 60.62 -9.20 -22.86
N ALA A 206 59.29 -9.06 -22.90
CA ALA A 206 58.35 -9.39 -21.86
C ALA A 206 58.50 -10.84 -21.33
N PRO A 207 58.07 -11.06 -20.09
CA PRO A 207 57.20 -12.19 -19.79
C PRO A 207 55.84 -11.68 -19.33
N ALA A 208 54.80 -12.09 -20.04
CA ALA A 208 53.42 -11.95 -19.62
C ALA A 208 53.16 -12.80 -18.38
N THR A 209 52.58 -12.20 -17.34
CA THR A 209 51.93 -12.93 -16.24
C THR A 209 50.42 -12.93 -16.48
N PRO A 210 49.71 -14.04 -16.28
CA PRO A 210 48.35 -14.25 -16.82
C PRO A 210 47.28 -13.47 -16.05
N ALA A 211 46.33 -12.93 -16.80
CA ALA A 211 45.07 -12.41 -16.27
C ALA A 211 44.25 -13.54 -15.59
N PRO A 212 43.56 -13.27 -14.46
CA PRO A 212 42.58 -14.21 -13.93
C PRO A 212 41.35 -14.23 -14.84
N ALA A 213 41.06 -15.41 -15.39
CA ALA A 213 39.86 -15.66 -16.17
C ALA A 213 38.60 -15.52 -15.29
N PRO A 214 37.51 -14.92 -15.82
CA PRO A 214 36.20 -14.98 -15.19
C PRO A 214 35.64 -16.39 -15.28
N ALA A 215 35.17 -16.92 -14.15
CA ALA A 215 34.45 -18.18 -14.08
C ALA A 215 33.15 -18.09 -14.90
N ALA A 216 33.20 -18.60 -16.13
CA ALA A 216 32.02 -18.89 -16.91
C ALA A 216 31.29 -20.07 -16.24
N ALA A 217 30.16 -19.77 -15.60
CA ALA A 217 29.18 -20.77 -15.22
C ALA A 217 28.72 -21.51 -16.49
N GLN A 218 29.07 -22.79 -16.56
CA GLN A 218 28.62 -23.69 -17.60
C GLN A 218 27.09 -23.77 -17.60
N ALA A 219 26.51 -23.42 -18.75
CA ALA A 219 25.13 -23.73 -19.08
C ALA A 219 24.99 -25.26 -19.22
N ALA A 220 24.26 -25.88 -18.30
CA ALA A 220 23.73 -27.22 -18.48
C ALA A 220 22.37 -27.13 -19.20
N PRO A 221 22.10 -27.97 -20.22
CA PRO A 221 20.83 -28.00 -20.92
C PRO A 221 19.70 -28.57 -20.03
N PRO A 222 18.44 -28.10 -20.18
CA PRO A 222 17.34 -28.64 -19.40
C PRO A 222 17.00 -30.07 -19.84
N ALA A 223 17.08 -31.01 -18.91
CA ALA A 223 16.44 -32.32 -19.05
C ALA A 223 14.90 -32.16 -19.03
N PRO A 224 14.16 -32.98 -19.78
CA PRO A 224 12.72 -32.83 -19.95
C PRO A 224 11.97 -33.12 -18.64
N VAL A 225 11.04 -32.22 -18.31
CA VAL A 225 10.10 -32.41 -17.21
C VAL A 225 9.18 -33.58 -17.52
N THR A 226 9.29 -34.66 -16.75
CA THR A 226 8.20 -35.63 -16.61
C THR A 226 7.09 -34.96 -15.81
N THR A 227 5.95 -34.75 -16.45
CA THR A 227 4.67 -34.42 -15.82
C THR A 227 4.27 -35.52 -14.83
N PRO A 228 3.89 -35.16 -13.59
CA PRO A 228 2.78 -35.83 -12.93
C PRO A 228 1.52 -34.99 -13.08
N SER A 229 0.61 -35.51 -13.89
CA SER A 229 -0.80 -35.20 -13.91
C SER A 229 -1.39 -35.21 -12.48
N PRO A 230 -2.12 -34.18 -12.02
CA PRO A 230 -3.00 -34.34 -10.88
C PRO A 230 -4.29 -34.99 -11.39
N ALA A 231 -4.36 -36.30 -11.18
CA ALA A 231 -5.60 -37.05 -11.23
C ALA A 231 -6.61 -36.47 -10.23
N ALA A 232 -7.87 -36.62 -10.62
CA ALA A 232 -9.05 -36.11 -9.97
C ALA A 232 -9.28 -36.57 -8.51
N ALA A 233 -9.95 -35.67 -7.78
CA ALA A 233 -10.94 -35.89 -6.71
C ALA A 233 -10.46 -36.01 -5.24
N PRO A 234 -11.33 -35.69 -4.24
CA PRO A 234 -12.59 -34.93 -4.27
C PRO A 234 -12.57 -33.67 -3.39
N ALA A 235 -13.49 -32.75 -3.69
CA ALA A 235 -13.79 -31.57 -2.88
C ALA A 235 -14.30 -31.97 -1.48
N THR A 236 -13.65 -31.46 -0.43
CA THR A 236 -14.21 -31.41 0.92
C THR A 236 -14.93 -30.06 1.09
N PRO A 237 -16.27 -30.01 1.23
CA PRO A 237 -16.94 -28.77 1.55
C PRO A 237 -16.69 -28.43 3.03
N LEU A 238 -16.07 -27.28 3.28
CA LEU A 238 -15.98 -26.68 4.61
C LEU A 238 -17.40 -26.47 5.17
N ALA A 239 -17.69 -27.20 6.25
CA ALA A 239 -18.92 -27.13 7.01
C ALA A 239 -19.13 -25.73 7.59
N ARG A 240 -20.32 -25.19 7.33
CA ARG A 240 -20.86 -23.97 7.93
C ARG A 240 -21.24 -24.30 9.39
N PRO A 241 -20.80 -23.56 10.42
CA PRO A 241 -21.29 -23.79 11.77
C PRO A 241 -22.78 -23.42 11.82
N SER A 242 -23.61 -24.43 12.06
CA SER A 242 -25.05 -24.31 12.26
C SER A 242 -25.30 -24.07 13.74
N VAL A 243 -25.89 -22.91 14.07
CA VAL A 243 -26.33 -22.60 15.43
C VAL A 243 -27.62 -23.40 15.69
N PRO A 244 -27.70 -24.24 16.73
CA PRO A 244 -28.95 -24.96 17.02
C PRO A 244 -29.99 -23.98 17.60
N LEU A 245 -31.11 -23.93 16.89
CA LEU A 245 -32.36 -23.31 17.31
C LEU A 245 -32.99 -24.20 18.40
N THR A 246 -32.91 -23.80 19.66
CA THR A 246 -33.74 -24.39 20.72
C THR A 246 -34.99 -23.55 20.87
N ALA A 247 -36.08 -24.05 20.30
CA ALA A 247 -37.43 -23.67 20.66
C ALA A 247 -37.98 -24.75 21.60
N ASP A 248 -38.25 -24.42 22.86
CA ASP A 248 -39.60 -24.54 23.45
C ASP A 248 -39.58 -24.07 24.93
N SER A 249 -40.39 -23.06 25.24
CA SER A 249 -41.11 -22.94 26.50
C SER A 249 -42.07 -21.76 26.40
N ARG A 250 -43.30 -22.15 26.15
CA ARG A 250 -44.54 -21.39 26.00
C ARG A 250 -45.12 -21.10 27.39
N ALA A 251 -45.35 -19.83 27.76
CA ALA A 251 -46.45 -19.40 28.63
C ALA A 251 -46.48 -17.87 28.82
N ASP A 252 -47.71 -17.36 28.87
CA ASP A 252 -48.18 -16.06 29.38
C ASP A 252 -48.00 -14.78 28.54
N LEU A 253 -49.10 -14.46 27.87
CA LEU A 253 -49.56 -13.11 27.51
C LEU A 253 -50.23 -12.50 28.75
N ASP A 254 -49.72 -11.39 29.26
CA ASP A 254 -50.53 -10.38 29.97
C ASP A 254 -49.84 -8.99 29.98
N GLU A 255 -50.61 -7.98 29.58
CA GLU A 255 -50.52 -6.51 29.72
C GLU A 255 -49.24 -5.65 29.50
N PRO A 256 -49.40 -4.43 28.92
CA PRO A 256 -48.34 -3.43 28.75
C PRO A 256 -48.22 -2.51 29.98
N GLY A 257 -47.24 -2.78 30.84
CA GLY A 257 -46.83 -1.88 31.94
C GLY A 257 -45.69 -0.95 31.53
N SER A 258 -45.94 0.36 31.63
CA SER A 258 -44.96 1.44 31.58
C SER A 258 -43.69 1.13 32.37
N VAL A 259 -42.51 1.36 31.77
CA VAL A 259 -41.24 1.39 32.51
C VAL A 259 -40.57 2.75 32.30
N GLU A 260 -40.49 3.44 33.44
CA GLU A 260 -39.79 4.68 33.74
C GLU A 260 -38.38 4.80 33.13
N ALA A 261 -38.06 6.03 32.77
CA ALA A 261 -36.70 6.47 32.49
C ALA A 261 -35.83 6.32 33.75
N PRO A 262 -34.59 5.82 33.65
CA PRO A 262 -33.66 5.88 34.77
C PRO A 262 -33.26 7.35 35.00
N THR A 263 -33.72 7.92 36.11
CA THR A 263 -33.20 9.15 36.71
C THR A 263 -31.82 8.87 37.29
N ASP A 264 -30.78 9.12 36.50
CA ASP A 264 -29.41 9.13 36.99
C ASP A 264 -29.10 10.52 37.59
N GLU A 265 -29.41 10.66 38.88
CA GLU A 265 -29.31 11.90 39.67
C GLU A 265 -27.86 12.20 40.12
N ASN A 266 -26.86 11.88 39.29
CA ASN A 266 -25.46 12.21 39.61
C ASN A 266 -24.53 12.38 38.40
N TYR A 267 -25.02 12.96 37.30
CA TYR A 267 -24.16 13.41 36.21
C TYR A 267 -23.86 14.91 36.34
N ALA A 268 -22.73 15.24 36.96
CA ALA A 268 -22.19 16.60 36.88
C ALA A 268 -21.74 16.88 35.43
N PRO A 269 -22.17 17.99 34.80
CA PRO A 269 -21.76 18.30 33.43
C PRO A 269 -20.25 18.59 33.36
N PRO A 270 -19.58 18.27 32.23
CA PRO A 270 -18.16 18.54 32.08
C PRO A 270 -17.87 20.05 32.18
N VAL A 271 -16.95 20.40 33.07
CA VAL A 271 -16.46 21.77 33.24
C VAL A 271 -15.82 22.23 31.93
N SER A 272 -16.31 23.35 31.38
CA SER A 272 -15.77 23.94 30.15
C SER A 272 -14.35 24.47 30.37
N ALA A 273 -13.48 24.31 29.36
CA ALA A 273 -12.04 24.65 29.40
C ALA A 273 -11.73 26.11 29.82
N THR A 274 -12.72 27.00 29.74
CA THR A 274 -12.61 28.42 30.12
C THR A 274 -12.47 28.63 31.64
N THR A 275 -12.98 27.72 32.47
CA THR A 275 -12.93 27.84 33.94
C THR A 275 -11.56 27.47 34.53
N VAL A 276 -10.77 26.65 33.83
CA VAL A 276 -9.41 26.26 34.28
C VAL A 276 -8.41 27.42 34.12
N ARG A 277 -8.61 28.30 33.15
CA ARG A 277 -7.74 29.49 32.93
C ARG A 277 -7.92 30.60 33.96
N GLN A 278 -9.08 30.73 34.60
CA GLN A 278 -9.28 31.78 35.61
C GLN A 278 -8.65 31.44 36.98
N ARG A 279 -8.23 30.19 37.23
CA ARG A 279 -7.65 29.78 38.52
C ARG A 279 -6.13 30.00 38.62
N THR A 280 -5.47 30.35 37.54
CA THR A 280 -4.01 30.55 37.50
C THR A 280 -3.58 32.03 37.48
N GLU A 281 -4.52 32.97 37.46
CA GLU A 281 -4.24 34.42 37.52
C GLU A 281 -4.71 35.07 38.82
N ALA A 282 -4.43 34.44 39.96
CA ALA A 282 -4.51 35.14 41.25
C ALA A 282 -3.10 35.62 41.63
N PRO A 283 -2.87 36.94 41.81
CA PRO A 283 -1.59 37.49 42.23
C PRO A 283 -1.35 37.22 43.72
N VAL A 284 -0.10 36.88 44.05
CA VAL A 284 0.43 36.89 45.41
C VAL A 284 0.63 38.36 45.79
N GLU A 285 -0.15 38.86 46.74
CA GLU A 285 0.27 39.96 47.62
C GLU A 285 1.07 39.41 48.80
#